data_AF-A0A382PJN1-F1
#
_entry.id   AF-A0A382PJN1-F1
#
_cell.length_a   1.000
_cell.length_b   1.000
_cell.length_c   1.000
_cell.angle_alpha   90.00
_cell.angle_beta   90.00
_cell.angle_gamma   90.00
#
_symmetry.space_group_name_H-M   'P 1'
#
loop_
_entity.id
_entity.type
_entity.pdbx_description
1 polymer ?
#
loop_
_entity_poly.entity_id
_entity_poly.type
_entity_poly.pdbx_seq_one_letter_code
_entity_poly.pdbx_strand_id
1 'polypeptide(L)' 'MPILCKIHRGDFIESIHVAYAVAVNEAGEILYSSGDPDYITCVRSTLKPFQASIAVKEGATKTAGFNSAECTL' A
#
# COMPACT_ATOMS: atom_id res chain seq x y z
N MET A 1 8.58 15.57 -8.67
CA MET A 1 9.13 14.64 -9.68
C MET A 1 9.05 13.23 -9.12
N PRO A 2 8.52 12.25 -9.87
CA PRO A 2 8.44 10.86 -9.41
C PRO A 2 9.84 10.24 -9.27
N ILE A 3 9.91 9.17 -8.50
CA ILE A 3 11.12 8.36 -8.30
C ILE A 3 11.33 7.52 -9.55
N LEU A 4 12.55 7.54 -10.09
CA LEU A 4 12.94 6.72 -11.25
C LEU A 4 13.96 5.67 -10.81
N CYS A 5 13.55 4.41 -10.85
CA CYS A 5 14.47 3.28 -10.68
C CYS A 5 14.87 2.77 -12.06
N LYS A 6 16.12 3.00 -12.45
CA LYS A 6 16.69 2.55 -13.72
C LYS A 6 17.47 1.26 -13.48
N ILE A 7 17.15 0.23 -14.25
CA ILE A 7 17.88 -1.04 -14.25
C ILE A 7 18.84 -1.03 -15.43
N HIS A 8 20.12 -1.25 -15.16
CA HIS A 8 21.18 -1.19 -16.15
C HIS A 8 21.71 -2.58 -16.50
N ARG A 9 21.99 -2.83 -17.78
CA ARG A 9 22.79 -3.95 -18.28
C ARG A 9 24.02 -3.39 -18.96
N GLY A 10 25.10 -3.23 -18.19
CA GLY A 10 26.25 -2.41 -18.61
C GLY A 10 25.83 -0.96 -18.78
N ASP A 11 26.23 -0.32 -19.88
CA ASP A 11 25.89 1.08 -20.17
C ASP A 11 24.45 1.27 -20.68
N PHE A 12 23.73 0.18 -20.96
CA PHE A 12 22.36 0.22 -21.47
C PHE A 12 21.33 0.22 -20.33
N ILE A 13 20.34 1.12 -20.38
CA ILE A 13 19.18 1.10 -19.48
C ILE A 13 18.18 0.08 -20.03
N GLU A 14 18.06 -1.05 -19.33
CA GLU A 14 17.16 -2.14 -19.70
C GLU A 14 15.72 -1.84 -19.35
N SER A 15 15.46 -1.27 -18.17
CA SER A 15 14.12 -0.88 -17.74
C SER A 15 14.13 0.37 -16.87
N ILE A 16 12.99 1.06 -16.83
CA ILE A 16 12.74 2.19 -15.94
C ILE A 16 11.43 1.92 -15.21
N HIS A 17 11.48 1.88 -13.89
CA HIS A 17 10.31 1.78 -13.03
C HIS A 17 10.04 3.16 -12.42
N VAL A 18 8.84 3.67 -12.66
CA VAL A 18 8.39 4.96 -12.12
C VAL A 18 7.61 4.71 -10.85
N ALA A 19 8.02 5.33 -9.74
CA ALA A 19 7.37 5.23 -8.45
C ALA A 19 6.93 6.60 -7.94
N TYR A 20 5.81 6.61 -7.23
CA TYR A 20 5.19 7.76 -6.61
C TYR A 20 5.15 7.51 -5.10
N ALA A 21 5.41 8.53 -4.30
CA ALA A 21 5.43 8.40 -2.84
C ALA A 21 4.83 9.64 -2.18
N VAL A 22 4.03 9.42 -1.14
CA VAL A 22 3.40 10.47 -0.33
C VAL A 22 3.55 10.08 1.14
N ALA A 23 3.98 11.03 1.97
CA ALA A 23 3.96 10.91 3.42
C ALA A 23 2.93 11.88 3.99
N VAL A 24 2.04 11.38 4.86
CA VAL A 24 0.98 12.16 5.50
C VAL A 24 1.09 12.06 7.01
N ASN A 25 0.61 13.09 7.73
CA ASN A 25 0.46 13.06 9.19
C ASN A 25 -0.93 12.52 9.60
N GLU A 26 -1.18 12.45 10.91
CA GLU A 26 -2.45 11.98 11.48
C GLU A 26 -3.66 12.86 11.15
N ALA A 27 -3.44 14.15 10.85
CA ALA A 27 -4.48 15.06 10.38
C ALA A 27 -4.78 14.89 8.88
N GLY A 28 -4.02 14.05 8.17
CA GLY A 28 -4.13 13.82 6.74
C GLY A 28 -3.39 14.84 5.88
N GLU A 29 -2.58 15.72 6.49
CA GLU A 29 -1.79 16.71 5.77
C GLU A 29 -0.56 16.05 5.13
N ILE A 30 -0.25 16.44 3.89
CA ILE A 30 0.92 15.95 3.16
C ILE A 30 2.18 16.62 3.74
N LEU A 31 3.04 15.80 4.35
CA LEU A 31 4.36 16.22 4.83
C LEU A 31 5.41 16.21 3.72
N TYR A 32 5.25 15.29 2.77
CA TYR A 32 6.16 15.12 1.63
C TYR A 32 5.46 14.42 0.48
N SER A 33 5.79 14.80 -0.76
CA SER A 33 5.35 14.07 -1.96
C SER A 33 6.45 14.04 -3.02
N SER A 34 6.61 12.87 -3.64
CA SER A 34 7.43 12.65 -4.83
C SER A 34 6.55 12.09 -5.94
N GLY A 35 6.23 12.96 -6.90
CA GLY A 35 5.27 12.67 -7.97
C GLY A 35 3.96 13.43 -7.75
N ASP A 36 2.90 12.95 -8.39
CA ASP A 36 1.54 13.42 -8.19
C ASP A 36 0.89 12.62 -7.04
N PRO A 37 0.53 13.25 -5.90
CA PRO A 37 -0.14 12.56 -4.80
C PRO A 37 -1.54 12.05 -5.15
N ASP A 38 -2.18 12.60 -6.19
CA ASP A 38 -3.52 12.24 -6.62
C ASP A 38 -3.51 11.22 -7.78
N TYR A 39 -2.35 10.62 -8.07
CA TYR A 39 -2.21 9.63 -9.13
C TYR A 39 -3.10 8.38 -8.90
N ILE A 40 -4.03 8.16 -9.82
CA ILE A 40 -4.99 7.05 -9.73
C ILE A 40 -4.34 5.74 -10.20
N THR A 41 -4.41 4.70 -9.37
CA THR A 41 -3.95 3.35 -9.71
C THR A 41 -4.77 2.27 -9.01
N CYS A 42 -4.63 1.03 -9.45
CA CYS A 42 -5.30 -0.11 -8.81
C CYS A 42 -4.71 -0.38 -7.41
N VAL A 43 -5.56 -0.44 -6.40
CA VAL A 43 -5.17 -0.76 -5.01
C VAL A 43 -4.53 -2.16 -4.88
N ARG A 44 -4.94 -3.12 -5.72
CA ARG A 44 -4.44 -4.52 -5.68
C ARG A 44 -4.50 -5.09 -4.25
N SER A 45 -3.50 -5.88 -3.87
CA SER A 45 -3.47 -6.57 -2.57
C SER A 45 -3.30 -5.63 -1.37
N THR A 46 -3.03 -4.33 -1.54
CA THR A 46 -3.00 -3.40 -0.41
C THR A 46 -4.39 -3.11 0.15
N LEU A 47 -5.46 -3.59 -0.52
CA LEU A 47 -6.83 -3.53 -0.02
C LEU A 47 -7.11 -4.52 1.14
N LYS A 48 -6.25 -5.52 1.33
CA LYS A 48 -6.45 -6.60 2.31
C LYS A 48 -6.73 -6.12 3.74
N PRO A 49 -6.05 -5.11 4.30
CA PRO A 49 -6.37 -4.63 5.65
C PRO A 49 -7.80 -4.12 5.78
N PHE A 50 -8.33 -3.44 4.75
CA PHE A 50 -9.73 -2.98 4.73
C PHE A 50 -10.71 -4.16 4.65
N GLN A 51 -10.42 -5.14 3.78
CA GLN A 51 -11.22 -6.36 3.65
C GLN A 51 -11.21 -7.18 4.94
N ALA A 52 -10.04 -7.34 5.55
CA ALA A 52 -9.86 -8.07 6.80
C ALA A 52 -10.57 -7.38 7.98
N SER A 53 -10.44 -6.06 8.09
CA SER A 53 -11.13 -5.28 9.15
C SER A 53 -12.65 -5.51 9.11
N ILE A 54 -13.24 -5.47 7.92
CA ILE A 54 -14.67 -5.74 7.74
C ILE A 54 -14.99 -7.20 8.07
N ALA A 55 -14.24 -8.16 7.53
CA ALA A 55 -14.48 -9.58 7.80
C ALA A 55 -14.43 -9.93 9.30
N VAL A 56 -13.45 -9.38 10.03
CA VAL A 56 -13.34 -9.54 11.48
C VAL A 56 -14.54 -8.91 12.19
N LYS A 57 -14.92 -7.68 11.82
CA LYS A 57 -16.07 -6.97 12.41
C LYS A 57 -17.38 -7.74 12.21
N GLU A 58 -17.58 -8.31 11.02
CA GLU A 58 -18.76 -9.11 10.68
C GLU A 58 -18.75 -10.53 11.30
N GLY A 59 -17.71 -10.86 12.07
CA GLY A 59 -17.66 -12.11 12.84
C GLY A 59 -17.14 -13.31 12.07
N ALA A 60 -16.54 -13.12 10.88
CA ALA A 60 -15.99 -14.23 10.10
C ALA A 60 -14.96 -15.04 10.90
N THR A 61 -14.15 -14.38 11.73
CA THR A 61 -13.18 -15.04 12.62
C THR A 61 -13.84 -15.85 13.73
N LYS A 62 -14.96 -15.37 14.28
CA LYS A 62 -15.75 -16.12 15.27
C LYS A 62 -16.36 -17.37 14.65
N THR A 63 -16.91 -17.24 13.43
CA THR A 63 -17.46 -18.38 12.67
C THR A 63 -16.38 -19.41 12.34
N ALA A 64 -15.16 -18.95 12.05
CA ALA A 64 -14.01 -19.82 11.81
C ALA A 64 -13.44 -20.46 13.10
N GLY A 65 -13.93 -20.10 14.28
CA GLY A 65 -13.46 -20.64 15.56
C GLY A 65 -12.17 -20.01 16.08
N PHE A 66 -11.73 -18.88 15.52
CA PHE A 66 -10.53 -18.18 15.99
C PHE A 66 -10.78 -17.47 17.31
N ASN A 67 -9.77 -17.49 18.17
CA ASN A 67 -9.75 -16.72 19.40
C ASN A 67 -9.11 -15.34 19.20
N SER A 68 -9.24 -14.47 20.20
CA SER A 68 -8.73 -13.09 20.12
C SER A 68 -7.21 -13.00 19.92
N ALA A 69 -6.43 -13.95 20.42
CA ALA A 69 -4.97 -13.97 20.25
C ALA A 69 -4.56 -14.36 18.82
N GLU A 70 -5.40 -15.10 18.10
CA GLU A 70 -5.20 -15.45 16.68
C GLU A 70 -5.66 -14.34 15.72
N CYS A 71 -6.41 -13.36 16.23
CA CYS A 71 -6.97 -12.24 15.46
C CYS A 71 -6.24 -10.90 15.70
N THR A 72 -5.02 -10.94 16.24
CA THR A 72 -4.21 -9.74 16.47
C THR A 72 -3.65 -9.21 15.14
N LEU A 73 -3.68 -7.89 14.98
CA LEU A 73 -3.05 -7.16 13.87
C LEU A 73 -1.69 -6.62 14.32
#